data_AF-A0A7S4NXL4-F1
#
_entry.id   AF-A0A7S4NXL4-F1
#
_cell.length_a   1.000
_cell.length_b   1.000
_cell.length_c   1.000
_cell.angle_alpha   90.00
_cell.angle_beta   90.00
_cell.angle_gamma   90.00
#
_symmetry.space_group_name_H-M   'P 1'
#
loop_
_entity.id
_entity.type
_entity.pdbx_description
1 polymer ?
#
loop_
_entity_poly.entity_id
_entity_poly.type
_entity_poly.pdbx_seq_one_letter_code
_entity_poly.pdbx_strand_id
1 'polypeptide(L)'
;KISRCGHAFCYACLLQYASLKEGHTRFVRCPICFERIHFESLKDILFEEKRENVVGKKISFERISRMKSSTVVHTPNETPIEDSSFVKAGEPLSLFSKFCLSTPEYLRSFLELEQKKVDKAIWEANSEQA
;
A
#
# COMPACT_ATOMS: atom_id res chain seq x y z
N LYS A 1 5.11 -2.41 6.97
CA LYS A 1 5.98 -1.21 6.85
C LYS A 1 7.16 -1.52 5.94
N ILE A 2 7.57 -0.60 5.09
CA ILE A 2 8.75 -0.72 4.22
C ILE A 2 9.85 0.24 4.67
N SER A 3 11.08 -0.24 4.67
CA SER A 3 12.28 0.55 5.00
C SER A 3 12.90 1.19 3.74
N ARG A 4 13.82 2.14 3.93
CA ARG A 4 14.56 2.77 2.81
C ARG A 4 15.34 1.76 1.96
N CYS A 5 15.80 0.67 2.56
CA CYS A 5 16.49 -0.41 1.84
C CYS A 5 15.54 -1.32 1.04
N GLY A 6 14.23 -1.01 0.99
CA GLY A 6 13.23 -1.74 0.21
C GLY A 6 12.64 -2.97 0.90
N HIS A 7 13.22 -3.41 2.03
CA HIS A 7 12.70 -4.55 2.77
C HIS A 7 11.46 -4.19 3.60
N ALA A 8 10.47 -5.07 3.53
CA ALA A 8 9.20 -4.97 4.20
C ALA A 8 9.16 -5.82 5.48
N PHE A 9 8.61 -5.25 6.55
CA PHE A 9 8.45 -5.90 7.85
C PHE A 9 7.06 -5.61 8.42
N CYS A 10 6.54 -6.55 9.21
CA CYS A 10 5.48 -6.24 10.17
C CYS A 10 6.01 -5.19 11.17
N TYR A 11 5.21 -4.16 11.48
CA TYR A 11 5.66 -3.10 12.36
C TYR A 11 5.92 -3.61 13.78
N ALA A 12 5.01 -4.41 14.34
CA ALA A 12 5.19 -5.02 15.65
C ALA A 12 6.46 -5.88 15.71
N CYS A 13 6.71 -6.71 14.69
CA CYS A 13 7.93 -7.51 14.63
C CYS A 13 9.20 -6.64 14.55
N LEU A 14 9.16 -5.53 13.82
CA LEU A 14 10.29 -4.62 13.71
C LEU A 14 10.55 -3.89 15.04
N LEU A 15 9.50 -3.49 15.77
CA LEU A 15 9.61 -2.91 17.10
C LEU A 15 10.17 -3.93 18.10
N GLN A 16 9.67 -5.17 18.09
CA GLN A 16 10.20 -6.24 18.94
C GLN A 16 11.68 -6.51 18.65
N TYR A 17 12.06 -6.57 17.36
CA TYR A 17 13.45 -6.72 16.96
C TYR A 17 14.33 -5.56 17.46
N ALA A 18 13.79 -4.34 17.52
CA ALA A 18 14.47 -3.18 18.09
C ALA A 18 14.69 -3.31 19.59
N SER A 19 13.66 -3.76 20.33
CA SER A 19 13.72 -3.94 21.78
C SER A 19 14.75 -4.98 22.23
N LEU A 20 15.06 -5.96 21.37
CA LEU A 20 16.10 -6.97 21.64
C LEU A 20 17.53 -6.45 21.44
N LYS A 21 17.73 -5.28 20.82
CA LYS A 21 19.05 -4.68 20.66
C LYS A 21 19.36 -3.82 21.89
N GLU A 22 20.50 -4.08 22.52
CA GLU A 22 20.98 -3.27 23.64
C GLU A 22 21.20 -1.82 23.18
N GLY A 23 20.54 -0.89 23.88
CA GLY A 23 20.63 0.55 23.63
C GLY A 23 19.43 1.10 22.85
N HIS A 24 18.76 2.10 23.44
CA HIS A 24 17.71 2.90 22.80
C HIS A 24 18.30 3.73 21.65
N THR A 25 18.51 3.09 20.50
CA THR A 25 19.00 3.72 19.29
C THR A 25 17.81 4.02 18.37
N ARG A 26 17.81 5.19 17.72
CA ARG A 26 16.74 5.59 16.77
C ARG A 26 16.73 4.78 15.47
N PHE A 27 17.55 3.74 15.37
CA PHE A 27 17.68 2.92 14.18
C PHE A 27 18.04 1.48 14.53
N VAL A 28 17.68 0.55 13.65
CA VAL A 28 18.11 -0.86 13.73
C VAL A 28 18.79 -1.27 12.43
N ARG A 29 19.62 -2.31 12.46
CA ARG A 29 20.16 -2.91 11.22
C ARG A 29 19.14 -3.85 10.61
N CYS A 30 18.88 -3.69 9.31
CA CYS A 30 18.03 -4.59 8.54
C CYS A 30 18.50 -6.04 8.69
N PRO A 31 17.64 -6.99 9.11
CA PRO A 31 18.01 -8.40 9.21
C PRO A 31 18.38 -9.06 7.88
N ILE A 32 18.01 -8.45 6.74
CA ILE A 32 18.19 -9.03 5.41
C ILE A 32 19.47 -8.52 4.73
N CYS A 33 19.72 -7.21 4.78
CA CYS A 33 20.86 -6.58 4.08
C CYS A 33 21.77 -5.74 4.97
N PHE A 34 21.52 -5.69 6.29
CA PHE A 34 22.31 -4.96 7.29
C PHE A 34 22.35 -3.42 7.15
N GLU A 35 21.67 -2.85 6.16
CA GLU A 35 21.47 -1.40 6.02
C GLU A 35 20.71 -0.81 7.22
N ARG A 36 20.94 0.48 7.53
CA ARG A 36 20.24 1.12 8.67
C ARG A 36 18.78 1.40 8.34
N ILE A 37 17.90 0.99 9.25
CA ILE A 37 16.47 1.29 9.24
C ILE A 37 16.23 2.36 10.30
N HIS A 38 15.83 3.56 9.86
CA HIS A 38 15.33 4.60 10.75
C HIS A 38 13.82 4.48 10.90
N PHE A 39 13.30 4.46 12.13
CA PHE A 39 11.87 4.29 12.39
C PHE A 39 11.03 5.42 11.80
N GLU A 40 11.55 6.65 11.82
CA GLU A 40 10.91 7.85 11.25
C GLU A 40 10.85 7.81 9.71
N SER A 41 11.65 6.94 9.09
CA SER A 41 11.71 6.80 7.63
C SER A 41 10.86 5.65 7.09
N LEU A 42 10.21 4.89 7.96
CA LEU A 42 9.36 3.76 7.58
C LEU A 42 8.12 4.28 6.85
N LYS A 43 7.80 3.66 5.72
CA LYS A 43 6.57 3.94 4.98
C LYS A 43 5.58 2.80 5.15
N ASP A 44 4.29 3.15 5.08
CA ASP A 44 3.25 2.13 4.97
C ASP A 44 3.24 1.49 3.60
N ILE A 45 2.87 0.21 3.60
CA ILE A 45 2.68 -0.59 2.41
C ILE A 45 1.35 -1.32 2.57
N LEU A 46 0.59 -1.34 1.50
CA LEU A 46 -0.61 -2.14 1.40
C LEU A 46 -0.24 -3.41 0.64
N PHE A 47 -0.55 -4.56 1.24
CA PHE A 47 -0.50 -5.83 0.53
C PHE A 47 -1.86 -6.07 -0.09
N GLU A 48 -1.91 -6.05 -1.41
CA GLU A 48 -3.11 -6.44 -2.14
C GLU A 48 -2.92 -7.90 -2.57
N GLU A 49 -3.63 -8.79 -1.89
CA GLU A 49 -3.62 -10.21 -2.24
C GLU A 49 -4.37 -10.38 -3.56
N LYS A 50 -3.63 -10.65 -4.63
CA LYS A 50 -4.24 -10.96 -5.92
C LYS A 50 -4.85 -12.34 -5.84
N ARG A 51 -6.10 -12.47 -6.28
CA ARG A 51 -6.80 -13.76 -6.35
C ARG A 51 -5.94 -14.76 -7.13
N GLU A 52 -5.59 -15.86 -6.48
CA GLU A 52 -4.99 -16.99 -7.17
C GLU A 52 -6.02 -17.59 -8.15
N ASN A 53 -5.60 -17.79 -9.40
CA ASN A 53 -6.44 -18.46 -10.39
C ASN A 53 -6.12 -19.95 -10.38
N VAL A 54 -7.13 -20.77 -10.11
CA VAL A 54 -7.01 -22.23 -10.14
C VAL A 54 -7.16 -22.78 -11.56
N VAL A 55 -6.45 -23.86 -11.86
CA VAL A 55 -6.57 -24.57 -13.14
C VAL A 55 -8.02 -25.02 -13.34
N GLY A 56 -8.57 -24.79 -14.53
CA GLY A 56 -9.96 -25.10 -14.86
C GLY A 56 -10.96 -23.98 -14.56
N LYS A 57 -10.56 -22.91 -13.87
CA LYS A 57 -11.39 -21.71 -13.70
C LYS A 57 -11.39 -20.89 -14.98
N LYS A 58 -12.59 -20.53 -15.47
CA LYS A 58 -12.73 -19.58 -16.58
C LYS A 58 -12.42 -18.17 -16.08
N ILE A 59 -11.54 -17.49 -16.78
CA ILE A 59 -11.20 -16.08 -16.58
C ILE A 59 -11.69 -15.28 -17.77
N SER A 60 -12.32 -14.14 -17.52
CA SER A 60 -12.76 -13.20 -18.54
C SER A 60 -11.75 -12.08 -18.66
N PHE A 61 -11.32 -11.78 -19.88
CA PHE A 61 -10.50 -10.61 -20.18
C PHE A 61 -11.35 -9.57 -20.87
N GLU A 62 -11.14 -8.31 -20.50
CA GLU A 62 -11.70 -7.17 -21.21
C GLU A 62 -10.58 -6.37 -21.85
N ARG A 63 -10.77 -5.98 -23.12
CA ARG A 63 -9.79 -5.18 -23.84
C ARG A 63 -9.89 -3.73 -23.38
N ILE A 64 -8.87 -3.28 -22.67
CA ILE A 64 -8.69 -1.86 -22.35
C ILE A 64 -7.79 -1.16 -23.37
N SER A 65 -8.04 0.13 -23.63
CA SER A 65 -7.24 0.97 -24.53
C SER A 65 -6.93 2.32 -23.89
N ARG A 66 -5.95 3.04 -24.45
CA ARG A 66 -5.61 4.43 -24.08
C ARG A 66 -5.12 5.19 -25.30
N MET A 67 -5.23 6.50 -25.27
CA MET A 67 -4.60 7.36 -26.28
C MET A 67 -3.09 7.44 -26.04
N LYS A 68 -2.31 7.65 -27.11
CA LYS A 68 -0.83 7.70 -26.99
C LYS A 68 -0.34 8.79 -26.03
N SER A 69 -1.06 9.91 -25.95
CA SER A 69 -0.77 11.07 -25.09
C SER A 69 -1.40 10.99 -23.70
N SER A 70 -2.22 9.98 -23.40
CA SER A 70 -2.93 9.87 -22.14
C SER A 70 -2.41 8.70 -21.29
N THR A 71 -2.41 8.90 -19.97
CA THR A 71 -2.18 7.83 -18.99
C THR A 71 -3.48 7.15 -18.56
N VAL A 72 -4.62 7.68 -18.99
CA VAL A 72 -5.94 7.17 -18.65
C VAL A 72 -6.33 6.05 -19.60
N VAL A 73 -6.67 4.93 -18.99
CA VAL A 73 -7.18 3.75 -19.67
C VAL A 73 -8.71 3.88 -19.80
N HIS A 74 -9.31 3.31 -20.83
CA HIS A 74 -10.76 3.20 -21.01
C HIS A 74 -11.11 1.80 -21.53
N THR A 75 -12.31 1.34 -21.19
CA THR A 75 -12.94 0.12 -21.72
C THR A 75 -13.55 0.39 -23.10
N PRO A 76 -13.96 -0.64 -23.87
CA PRO A 76 -14.55 -0.45 -25.20
C PRO A 76 -15.88 0.32 -25.18
N ASN A 77 -16.55 0.34 -24.02
CA ASN A 77 -17.84 1.02 -23.83
C ASN A 77 -17.68 2.47 -23.34
N GLU A 78 -16.47 2.88 -22.99
CA GLU A 78 -16.17 4.23 -22.51
C GLU A 78 -15.59 5.09 -23.63
N THR A 79 -15.93 6.38 -23.63
CA THR A 79 -15.36 7.33 -24.57
C THR A 79 -13.88 7.56 -24.27
N PRO A 80 -13.00 7.55 -25.27
CA PRO A 80 -11.58 7.85 -25.07
C PRO A 80 -11.41 9.23 -24.41
N ILE A 81 -10.67 9.25 -23.30
CA ILE A 81 -10.34 10.49 -22.59
C ILE A 81 -9.08 11.07 -23.25
N GLU A 82 -9.23 12.18 -23.96
CA GLU A 82 -8.09 12.92 -24.56
C GLU A 82 -7.25 13.63 -23.50
N ASP A 83 -7.79 13.77 -22.29
CA ASP A 83 -7.11 14.44 -21.20
C ASP A 83 -5.83 13.68 -20.80
N SER A 84 -4.75 14.44 -20.68
CA SER A 84 -3.45 13.98 -20.18
C SER A 84 -3.40 13.85 -18.65
N SER A 85 -4.51 14.15 -17.97
CA SER A 85 -4.65 14.03 -16.53
C SER A 85 -4.44 12.59 -16.03
N PHE A 86 -4.10 12.44 -14.76
CA PHE A 86 -3.97 11.12 -14.13
C PHE A 86 -5.33 10.66 -13.61
N VAL A 87 -5.55 9.34 -13.63
CA VAL A 87 -6.75 8.71 -13.04
C VAL A 87 -6.87 9.07 -11.56
N LYS A 88 -8.08 9.28 -11.05
CA LYS A 88 -8.28 9.56 -9.63
C LYS A 88 -8.09 8.28 -8.81
N ALA A 89 -7.43 8.40 -7.67
CA ALA A 89 -7.23 7.30 -6.74
C ALA A 89 -8.60 6.79 -6.25
N GLY A 90 -8.79 5.46 -6.29
CA GLY A 90 -10.04 4.80 -5.90
C GLY A 90 -11.00 4.52 -7.05
N GLU A 91 -10.75 5.05 -8.26
CA GLU A 91 -11.54 4.66 -9.44
C GLU A 91 -11.11 3.27 -9.94
N PRO A 92 -12.02 2.45 -10.53
CA PRO A 92 -11.69 1.09 -10.97
C PRO A 92 -10.48 1.01 -11.93
N LEU A 93 -10.33 2.02 -12.79
CA LEU A 93 -9.25 2.07 -13.79
C LEU A 93 -7.91 2.53 -13.20
N SER A 94 -7.90 3.04 -11.96
CA SER A 94 -6.67 3.44 -11.26
C SER A 94 -5.71 2.27 -11.05
N LEU A 95 -6.23 1.03 -11.00
CA LEU A 95 -5.45 -0.22 -10.91
C LEU A 95 -4.48 -0.42 -12.08
N PHE A 96 -4.77 0.18 -13.24
CA PHE A 96 -3.93 0.09 -14.44
C PHE A 96 -2.98 1.28 -14.59
N SER A 97 -3.12 2.30 -13.73
CA SER A 97 -2.25 3.46 -13.73
C SER A 97 -1.11 3.31 -12.72
N LYS A 98 0.10 3.73 -13.12
CA LYS A 98 1.24 3.82 -12.20
C LYS A 98 1.15 5.01 -11.25
N PHE A 99 0.40 6.05 -11.64
CA PHE A 99 0.26 7.31 -10.91
C PHE A 99 -1.20 7.73 -10.90
N CYS A 100 -1.69 8.18 -9.75
CA CYS A 100 -3.09 8.62 -9.61
C CYS A 100 -3.16 9.96 -8.90
N LEU A 101 -4.17 10.77 -9.24
CA LEU A 101 -4.51 11.97 -8.47
C LEU A 101 -5.23 11.56 -7.19
N SER A 102 -4.70 11.99 -6.06
CA SER A 102 -5.38 11.79 -4.79
C SER A 102 -6.55 12.77 -4.67
N THR A 103 -7.75 12.27 -4.40
CA THR A 103 -8.92 13.12 -4.12
C THR A 103 -9.04 13.37 -2.60
N PRO A 104 -9.63 14.49 -2.16
CA PRO A 104 -9.91 14.74 -0.74
C PRO A 104 -10.79 13.66 -0.11
N GLU A 105 -11.71 13.08 -0.87
CA GLU A 105 -12.59 11.99 -0.44
C GLU A 105 -11.81 10.71 -0.22
N TYR A 106 -10.93 10.36 -1.17
CA TYR A 106 -10.05 9.20 -1.06
C TYR A 106 -9.12 9.34 0.16
N LEU A 107 -8.49 10.50 0.33
CA LEU A 107 -7.61 10.75 1.49
C LEU A 107 -8.35 10.60 2.82
N ARG A 108 -9.56 11.16 2.93
CA ARG A 108 -10.38 11.01 4.14
C ARG A 108 -10.68 9.55 4.43
N SER A 109 -11.15 8.79 3.43
CA SER A 109 -11.45 7.37 3.59
C SER A 109 -10.22 6.54 3.99
N PHE A 110 -9.05 6.86 3.43
CA PHE A 110 -7.79 6.21 3.77
C PHE A 110 -7.38 6.51 5.22
N LEU A 111 -7.44 7.78 5.64
CA LEU A 111 -7.11 8.18 7.01
C LEU A 111 -8.04 7.56 8.04
N GLU A 112 -9.34 7.48 7.76
CA GLU A 112 -10.32 6.80 8.63
C GLU A 112 -10.02 5.31 8.81
N LEU A 113 -9.60 4.63 7.74
CA LEU A 113 -9.22 3.22 7.80
C LEU A 113 -7.94 3.03 8.64
N GLU A 114 -6.94 3.90 8.45
CA GLU A 114 -5.71 3.86 9.23
C GLU A 114 -5.97 4.14 10.71
N GLN A 115 -6.83 5.13 11.03
CA GLN A 115 -7.23 5.41 12.41
C GLN A 115 -7.88 4.19 13.07
N LYS A 116 -8.82 3.52 12.39
CA LYS A 116 -9.45 2.30 12.90
C LYS A 116 -8.45 1.17 13.18
N LYS A 117 -7.42 1.02 12.35
CA LYS A 117 -6.35 0.02 12.57
C LYS A 117 -5.53 0.37 13.81
N VAL A 118 -5.22 1.64 14.01
CA VAL A 118 -4.51 2.12 15.21
C VAL A 118 -5.35 1.88 16.45
N ASP A 119 -6.63 2.26 16.43
CA ASP A 119 -7.54 2.07 17.57
C ASP A 119 -7.67 0.58 17.94
N LYS A 120 -7.77 -0.30 16.94
CA LYS A 120 -7.78 -1.76 17.15
C LYS A 120 -6.50 -2.25 17.83
N ALA A 121 -5.34 -1.82 17.35
CA ALA A 121 -4.05 -2.21 17.92
C ALA A 121 -3.89 -1.72 19.37
N ILE A 122 -4.39 -0.51 19.69
CA ILE A 122 -4.42 0.02 21.06
C ILE A 122 -5.32 -0.85 21.94
N TRP A 123 -6.51 -1.21 21.46
CA TRP A 123 -7.44 -2.07 22.20
C TRP A 123 -6.83 -3.45 22.50
N GLU A 124 -6.21 -4.09 21.51
CA GLU A 124 -5.53 -5.39 21.67
C GLU A 124 -4.41 -5.30 22.72
N ALA A 125 -3.53 -4.30 22.63
CA ALA A 125 -2.44 -4.11 23.57
C ALA A 125 -2.90 -3.87 25.03
N ASN A 126 -4.01 -3.15 25.22
CA ASN A 126 -4.58 -2.93 26.55
C ASN A 126 -5.24 -4.21 27.09
N SER A 127 -5.83 -5.04 26.22
CA SER A 127 -6.50 -6.28 26.63
C SER A 127 -5.53 -7.38 27.06
N GLU A 128 -4.30 -7.40 26.51
CA GLU A 128 -3.25 -8.36 26.89
C GLU A 128 -2.57 -8.03 28.23
N GLN A 129 -2.78 -6.82 28.78
CA GLN A 129 -2.23 -6.37 30.05
C GLN A 129 -3.18 -6.58 31.25
N ALA A 130 -4.42 -7.02 30.99
CA ALA A 130 -5.45 -7.29 32.00
C ALA A 130 -5.57 -8.79 32.29
#